data_AF-A0A521EF93-F1
#
_entry.id   AF-A0A521EF93-F1
#
_cell.length_a   1.000
_cell.length_b   1.000
_cell.length_c   1.000
_cell.angle_alpha   90.00
_cell.angle_beta   90.00
_cell.angle_gamma   90.00
#
_symmetry.space_group_name_H-M   'P 1'
#
loop_
_entity.id
_entity.type
_entity.pdbx_description
1 polymer ?
#
loop_
_entity_poly.entity_id
_entity_poly.type
_entity_poly.pdbx_seq_one_letter_code
_entity_poly.pdbx_strand_id
1 'polypeptide(L)'
;MNMGLVQYVIGVPLFAFLAFGISFILNMILKTTWLPLILYLGLLGYCFYSFDMKSGDYLMLSVGMIGIIGGAWTIRFMRKKGYRMF
;
A
#
# COMPACT_ATOMS: atom_id res chain seq x y z
N MET A 1 2.08 -9.02 -22.80
CA MET A 1 2.22 -10.31 -22.09
C MET A 1 1.15 -10.37 -21.01
N ASN A 2 0.15 -11.24 -21.15
CA ASN A 2 -0.79 -11.52 -20.06
C ASN A 2 0.01 -12.16 -18.92
N MET A 3 -0.13 -11.64 -17.70
CA MET A 3 0.41 -12.32 -16.53
C MET A 3 -0.25 -13.69 -16.43
N GLY A 4 0.55 -14.73 -16.30
CA GLY A 4 0.04 -16.09 -16.13
C GLY A 4 -0.81 -16.17 -14.85
N LEU A 5 -1.81 -17.05 -14.82
CA LEU A 5 -2.71 -17.21 -13.67
C LEU A 5 -1.94 -17.39 -12.35
N VAL A 6 -0.83 -18.14 -12.38
CA VAL A 6 0.07 -18.35 -11.24
C VAL A 6 0.65 -17.04 -10.70
N GLN A 7 1.00 -16.11 -11.57
CA GLN A 7 1.57 -14.82 -11.18
C GLN A 7 0.55 -13.95 -10.44
N TYR A 8 -0.73 -13.98 -10.83
CA TYR A 8 -1.77 -13.28 -10.08
C TYR A 8 -1.99 -13.91 -8.70
N VAL A 9 -2.04 -15.24 -8.63
CA VAL A 9 -2.27 -15.97 -7.37
C VAL A 9 -1.18 -15.67 -6.33
N ILE A 10 0.08 -15.54 -6.75
CA ILE A 10 1.20 -15.26 -5.85
C ILE A 10 1.39 -13.75 -5.66
N GLY A 11 1.32 -12.99 -6.75
CA GLY A 11 1.63 -11.56 -6.75
C GLY A 11 0.63 -10.73 -5.97
N VAL A 12 -0.66 -11.07 -6.02
CA VAL A 12 -1.71 -10.30 -5.34
C VAL A 12 -1.54 -10.31 -3.81
N PRO A 13 -1.43 -11.47 -3.13
CA PRO A 13 -1.16 -11.50 -1.70
C PRO A 13 0.17 -10.81 -1.35
N LEU A 14 1.22 -11.09 -2.11
CA LEU A 14 2.56 -10.60 -1.81
C LEU A 14 2.63 -9.07 -1.90
N PHE A 15 2.00 -8.49 -2.93
CA PHE A 15 1.90 -7.04 -3.08
C PHE A 15 1.07 -6.40 -1.96
N ALA A 16 -0.01 -7.05 -1.51
CA ALA A 16 -0.81 -6.59 -0.37
C ALA A 16 0.02 -6.49 0.91
N PHE A 17 0.74 -7.58 1.26
CA PHE A 17 1.60 -7.62 2.45
C PHE A 17 2.77 -6.64 2.36
N LEU A 18 3.35 -6.48 1.17
CA LEU A 18 4.42 -5.52 0.93
C LEU A 18 3.92 -4.09 1.14
N ALA A 19 2.80 -3.72 0.53
CA ALA A 19 2.21 -2.39 0.66
C ALA A 19 1.81 -2.08 2.12
N PHE A 20 1.27 -3.08 2.83
CA PHE A 20 1.01 -3.00 4.26
C PHE A 20 2.30 -2.77 5.08
N GLY A 21 3.34 -3.56 4.83
CA GLY A 21 4.62 -3.45 5.52
C GLY A 21 5.31 -2.10 5.30
N ILE A 22 5.33 -1.61 4.05
CA ILE A 22 5.90 -0.30 3.71
C ILE A 22 5.11 0.81 4.42
N SER A 23 3.77 0.76 4.39
CA SER A 23 2.95 1.74 5.11
C SER A 23 3.22 1.75 6.60
N PHE A 24 3.53 0.59 7.18
CA PHE A 24 3.82 0.45 8.59
C PHE A 24 5.20 1.06 8.95
N ILE A 25 6.25 0.63 8.24
CA ILE A 25 7.63 1.07 8.49
C ILE A 25 7.76 2.58 8.29
N LEU A 26 7.23 3.10 7.19
CA LEU A 26 7.35 4.52 6.82
C LEU A 26 6.75 5.45 7.88
N ASN A 27 5.67 5.00 8.51
CA ASN A 27 4.92 5.74 9.51
C ASN A 27 5.49 5.55 10.94
N MET A 28 6.23 4.45 11.17
CA MET A 28 7.09 4.33 12.34
C MET A 28 8.31 5.27 12.28
N ILE A 29 8.95 5.42 11.12
CA ILE A 29 10.12 6.31 10.95
C ILE A 29 9.70 7.79 10.98
N LEU A 30 8.72 8.18 10.17
CA LEU A 30 8.33 9.58 9.98
C LEU A 30 7.31 10.09 11.02
N LYS A 31 6.93 9.24 11.99
CA LYS A 31 5.96 9.50 13.08
C LYS A 31 4.63 10.13 12.62
N THR A 32 4.29 10.03 11.34
CA THR A 32 3.16 10.73 10.71
C THR A 32 2.16 9.74 10.14
N THR A 33 0.94 9.73 10.69
CA THR A 33 -0.07 8.68 10.42
C THR A 33 -0.55 8.57 8.99
N TRP A 34 -0.65 9.70 8.31
CA TRP A 34 -1.32 9.83 7.02
C TRP A 34 -0.35 9.92 5.85
N LEU A 35 0.95 10.07 6.11
CA LEU A 35 1.96 10.26 5.09
C LEU A 35 2.05 9.10 4.08
N PRO A 36 2.02 7.81 4.49
CA PRO A 36 2.07 6.71 3.53
C PRO A 36 0.88 6.72 2.57
N LEU A 37 -0.30 7.09 3.07
CA LEU A 37 -1.52 7.16 2.26
C LEU A 37 -1.47 8.33 1.27
N ILE A 38 -1.04 9.51 1.71
CA ILE A 38 -0.88 10.68 0.83
C ILE A 38 0.15 10.39 -0.27
N LEU A 39 1.29 9.80 0.10
CA LEU A 39 2.36 9.46 -0.85
C LEU A 39 1.88 8.46 -1.89
N TYR A 40 1.09 7.47 -1.47
CA TYR A 40 0.49 6.51 -2.38
C TYR A 40 -0.56 7.12 -3.30
N LEU A 41 -1.41 8.03 -2.80
CA LEU A 41 -2.39 8.75 -3.62
C LEU A 41 -1.70 9.64 -4.67
N GLY A 42 -0.59 10.29 -4.31
CA GLY A 42 0.23 11.04 -5.26
C GLY A 42 0.80 10.13 -6.36
N LEU A 43 1.29 8.95 -6.00
CA LEU A 43 1.80 7.96 -6.95
C LEU A 43 0.70 7.42 -7.88
N LEU A 44 -0.51 7.18 -7.35
CA LEU A 44 -1.68 6.84 -8.16
C LEU A 44 -1.97 7.93 -9.19
N GLY A 45 -2.11 9.19 -8.76
CA GLY A 45 -2.40 10.31 -9.65
C GLY A 45 -1.36 10.45 -10.76
N TYR A 46 -0.08 10.30 -10.42
CA TYR A 46 1.01 10.30 -11.40
C TYR A 46 0.90 9.13 -12.39
N CYS A 47 0.60 7.92 -11.89
CA CYS A 47 0.43 6.75 -12.74
C CYS A 47 -0.75 6.89 -13.71
N PHE A 48 -1.89 7.44 -13.26
CA PHE A 48 -3.04 7.70 -14.11
C PHE A 48 -2.77 8.74 -15.20
N TYR A 49 -1.92 9.74 -14.92
CA TYR A 49 -1.58 10.78 -15.89
C TYR A 49 -0.54 10.30 -16.92
N SER A 50 0.43 9.48 -16.50
CA SER A 50 1.62 9.18 -17.29
C SER A 50 1.60 7.82 -17.99
N PHE A 51 0.76 6.86 -17.57
CA PHE A 51 0.80 5.48 -18.07
C PHE A 51 -0.54 5.00 -18.61
N ASP A 52 -0.50 4.24 -19.71
CA ASP A 52 -1.64 3.50 -20.24
C ASP A 52 -1.81 2.19 -19.47
N MET A 53 -2.85 2.13 -18.64
CA MET A 53 -3.05 1.05 -17.67
C MET A 53 -3.84 -0.12 -18.25
N LYS A 54 -3.39 -1.33 -17.96
CA LYS A 54 -4.12 -2.57 -18.30
C LYS A 54 -5.00 -3.00 -17.13
N SER A 55 -5.96 -3.87 -17.41
CA SER A 55 -6.89 -4.42 -16.41
C SER A 55 -6.19 -5.00 -15.16
N GLY A 56 -5.03 -5.65 -15.34
CA GLY A 56 -4.23 -6.20 -14.25
C GLY A 56 -3.59 -5.16 -13.32
N ASP A 57 -3.26 -3.99 -13.86
CA ASP A 57 -2.58 -2.93 -13.10
C ASP A 57 -3.54 -2.29 -12.09
N TYR A 58 -4.80 -2.09 -12.49
CA TYR A 58 -5.86 -1.63 -11.60
C TYR A 58 -6.06 -2.56 -10.40
N LEU A 59 -5.97 -3.87 -10.63
CA LEU A 59 -6.10 -4.86 -9.56
C LEU A 59 -4.96 -4.70 -8.56
N MET A 60 -3.70 -4.65 -9.03
CA MET A 60 -2.54 -4.47 -8.15
C MET A 60 -2.60 -3.16 -7.36
N LEU A 61 -3.03 -2.08 -8.01
CA LEU A 61 -3.19 -0.78 -7.35
C LEU A 61 -4.29 -0.80 -6.28
N SER A 62 -5.44 -1.40 -6.56
CA SER A 62 -6.51 -1.53 -5.56
C SER A 62 -6.07 -2.33 -4.32
N VAL A 63 -5.33 -3.42 -4.54
CA VAL A 63 -4.79 -4.26 -3.47
C VAL A 63 -3.72 -3.51 -2.66
N GLY A 64 -2.88 -2.73 -3.33
CA GLY A 64 -1.91 -1.84 -2.68
C GLY A 64 -2.58 -0.81 -1.78
N MET A 65 -3.68 -0.18 -2.23
CA MET A 65 -4.47 0.75 -1.40
C MET A 65 -4.97 0.07 -0.13
N ILE A 66 -5.54 -1.13 -0.25
CA ILE A 66 -6.05 -1.88 0.90
C ILE A 66 -4.93 -2.16 1.91
N GLY A 67 -3.76 -2.58 1.42
CA GLY A 67 -2.58 -2.81 2.28
C GLY A 67 -2.16 -1.55 3.05
N ILE A 68 -2.10 -0.40 2.37
CA ILE A 68 -1.67 0.87 2.98
C ILE A 68 -2.70 1.40 3.97
N ILE A 69 -3.99 1.32 3.65
CA ILE A 69 -5.06 1.70 4.57
C ILE A 69 -5.02 0.80 5.82
N GLY A 70 -4.81 -0.51 5.64
CA GLY A 70 -4.64 -1.46 6.75
C GLY A 70 -3.44 -1.11 7.63
N GLY A 71 -2.30 -0.73 7.03
CA GLY A 71 -1.10 -0.30 7.75
C GLY A 71 -1.33 0.99 8.55
N ALA A 72 -1.96 2.00 7.91
CA ALA A 72 -2.31 3.26 8.55
C ALA A 72 -3.30 3.07 9.71
N TRP A 73 -4.28 2.19 9.56
CA TRP A 73 -5.25 1.87 10.62
C TRP A 73 -4.58 1.16 11.80
N THR A 74 -3.73 0.17 11.51
CA THR A 74 -2.93 -0.55 12.52
C THR A 74 -2.10 0.44 13.35
N ILE A 75 -1.48 1.43 12.72
CA ILE A 75 -0.69 2.43 13.44
C ILE A 75 -1.55 3.35 14.29
N ARG A 76 -2.70 3.81 13.79
CA ARG A 76 -3.63 4.60 14.61
C ARG A 76 -4.04 3.84 15.87
N PHE A 77 -4.30 2.55 15.73
CA PHE A 77 -4.63 1.68 16.84
C PHE A 77 -3.49 1.54 17.84
N MET A 78 -2.26 1.28 17.38
CA MET A 78 -1.08 1.17 18.24
C MET A 78 -0.75 2.48 18.97
N ARG A 79 -0.95 3.65 18.33
CA ARG A 79 -0.76 4.96 18.98
C ARG A 79 -1.73 5.18 20.13
N LYS A 80 -3.01 4.82 19.93
CA LYS A 80 -4.02 4.90 21.00
C LYS A 80 -3.71 3.97 22.17
N LYS A 81 -3.05 2.85 21.92
CA LYS A 81 -2.63 1.87 22.93
C LYS A 81 -1.31 2.21 23.63
N GLY A 82 -0.66 3.34 23.29
CA GLY A 82 0.58 3.75 23.93
C GLY A 82 1.79 2.87 23.58
N TYR A 83 1.74 2.11 22.49
CA TYR A 83 2.90 1.39 22.01
C TYR A 83 4.01 2.37 21.63
N ARG A 84 5.21 2.14 22.17
CA ARG A 84 6.40 2.91 21.80
C ARG A 84 6.77 2.57 20.37
N MET A 85 6.53 3.51 19.47
CA MET A 85 6.93 3.40 18.07
C MET A 85 8.38 3.86 17.95
N PHE A 86 9.31 2.93 18.21
CA PHE A 86 10.77 3.11 18.29
C PHE A 86 11.24 4.20 19.28
#